data_AF-A0A7W8R203-F1
#
_entry.id   AF-A0A7W8R203-F1
#
_cell.length_a   1.000
_cell.length_b   1.000
_cell.length_c   1.000
_cell.angle_alpha   90.00
_cell.angle_beta   90.00
_cell.angle_gamma   90.00
#
_symmetry.space_group_name_H-M   'P 1'
#
loop_
_entity.id
_entity.type
_entity.pdbx_description
1 polymer ?
#
loop_
_entity_poly.entity_id
_entity_poly.type
_entity_poly.pdbx_seq_one_letter_code
_entity_poly.pdbx_strand_id
1 'polypeptide(L)'
;MVIISAGLHFRLISCMLFLTIYCSSCKNNDQGPTAFYYWKQNFALGTKQVQLLKNAGCNKLYIRFFDIKWDTKNNRPYPEAIVNFNGLTPAQNITPVIFITNQTFEKLDKDSINSLAIKSLALIERLTKNQHIAYQAIQVDCDWTMRSKESYFSFLSTLKAISKKKLEATIRLHQVKYQFKTGIPPVDRGILMFYNMGKLSPDPAAPNSIYNPGDAATYISSLPRYLLPLDIALPVFSWSLQIRDGKIIQVYGKIGSAELSNTAKFTPAGKMVYRAASSFFTGGIYIKTGDIFKLEQTDKNTLDQAAQQLSAHLNKKDKRTIIYYELGNLNLSAYKATDFKEISAYF
;
A
#
# COMPACT_ATOMS: atom_id res chain seq x y z
N MET A 1 62.97 -24.66 -42.79
CA MET A 1 61.64 -24.46 -43.40
C MET A 1 60.94 -25.81 -43.32
N VAL A 2 59.89 -26.05 -42.55
CA VAL A 2 58.74 -25.21 -42.22
C VAL A 2 58.37 -25.48 -40.76
N ILE A 3 58.47 -24.45 -39.92
CA ILE A 3 57.77 -24.37 -38.63
C ILE A 3 56.51 -23.54 -38.91
N ILE A 4 55.50 -23.75 -38.08
CA ILE A 4 54.27 -22.96 -37.92
C ILE A 4 53.03 -23.64 -38.55
N SER A 5 52.39 -24.53 -37.78
CA SER A 5 50.92 -24.65 -37.77
C SER A 5 50.44 -25.56 -36.63
N ALA A 6 50.81 -25.25 -35.38
CA ALA A 6 50.22 -25.94 -34.22
C ALA A 6 49.80 -24.97 -33.09
N GLY A 7 50.38 -23.77 -33.04
CA GLY A 7 50.08 -22.79 -31.99
C GLY A 7 48.78 -21.99 -32.16
N LEU A 8 48.18 -21.98 -33.37
CA LEU A 8 47.03 -21.12 -33.65
C LEU A 8 45.70 -21.76 -33.21
N HIS A 9 45.54 -23.08 -33.40
CA HIS A 9 44.31 -23.78 -33.01
C HIS A 9 44.15 -23.91 -31.50
N PHE A 10 45.24 -24.07 -30.74
CA PHE A 10 45.17 -24.16 -29.27
C PHE A 10 44.84 -22.80 -28.61
N ARG A 11 45.30 -21.69 -29.21
CA ARG A 11 44.97 -20.33 -28.74
C ARG A 11 43.53 -19.93 -29.07
N LEU A 12 42.99 -20.35 -30.21
CA LEU A 12 41.59 -20.09 -30.59
C LEU A 12 40.59 -20.87 -29.69
N ILE A 13 40.89 -22.12 -29.34
CA ILE A 13 40.05 -22.91 -28.43
C ILE A 13 40.11 -22.36 -27.00
N SER A 14 41.28 -21.91 -26.54
CA SER A 14 41.44 -21.26 -25.23
C SER A 14 40.70 -19.91 -25.14
N CYS A 15 40.71 -19.10 -26.21
CA CYS A 15 39.91 -17.87 -26.29
C CYS A 15 38.40 -18.15 -26.32
N MET A 16 37.95 -19.23 -26.96
CA MET A 16 36.53 -19.58 -27.06
C MET A 16 35.98 -20.19 -25.75
N LEU A 17 36.84 -20.79 -24.92
CA LEU A 17 36.50 -21.30 -23.58
C LEU A 17 36.48 -20.18 -22.51
N PHE A 18 37.23 -19.10 -22.69
CA PHE A 18 37.16 -17.93 -21.81
C PHE A 18 36.00 -16.98 -22.16
N LEU A 19 35.48 -17.00 -23.39
CA LEU A 19 34.34 -16.17 -23.79
C LEU A 19 32.99 -16.74 -23.34
N THR A 20 32.88 -18.05 -23.15
CA THR A 20 31.63 -18.70 -22.70
C THR A 20 31.39 -18.61 -21.19
N ILE A 21 32.41 -18.30 -20.39
CA ILE A 21 32.29 -18.11 -18.93
C ILE A 21 31.76 -16.70 -18.58
N TYR A 22 31.80 -15.72 -19.51
CA TYR A 22 31.32 -14.36 -19.26
C TYR A 22 29.81 -14.13 -19.53
N CYS A 23 29.09 -15.11 -20.09
CA CYS A 23 27.65 -14.96 -20.40
C CYS A 23 26.71 -15.63 -19.39
N SER A 24 27.22 -16.18 -18.28
CA SER A 24 26.42 -16.75 -17.19
C SER A 24 26.46 -15.91 -15.93
N SER A 25 26.53 -14.58 -16.05
CA SER A 25 26.11 -13.71 -14.95
C SER A 25 24.58 -13.57 -15.02
N CYS A 26 23.87 -14.63 -14.65
CA CYS A 26 22.54 -14.46 -14.06
C CYS A 26 22.76 -13.62 -12.81
N LYS A 27 22.70 -12.29 -12.94
CA LYS A 27 22.40 -11.42 -11.82
C LYS A 27 21.07 -11.94 -11.30
N ASN A 28 21.10 -12.71 -10.22
CA ASN A 28 19.96 -12.81 -9.33
C ASN A 28 19.69 -11.37 -8.94
N ASN A 29 18.81 -10.74 -9.70
CA ASN A 29 18.34 -9.42 -9.46
C ASN A 29 17.69 -9.56 -8.09
N ASP A 30 18.37 -9.07 -7.05
CA ASP A 30 17.92 -9.04 -5.65
C ASP A 30 16.75 -8.03 -5.64
N GLN A 31 15.68 -8.36 -6.37
CA GLN A 31 14.47 -7.57 -6.52
C GLN A 31 13.97 -7.35 -5.10
N GLY A 32 13.77 -6.08 -4.71
CA GLY A 32 13.30 -5.75 -3.38
C GLY A 32 12.08 -6.59 -3.01
N PRO A 33 11.96 -7.08 -1.76
CA PRO A 33 10.88 -7.98 -1.38
C PRO A 33 9.52 -7.36 -1.72
N THR A 34 8.67 -8.13 -2.41
CA THR A 34 7.31 -7.72 -2.74
C THR A 34 6.35 -8.11 -1.62
N ALA A 35 5.47 -7.20 -1.26
CA ALA A 35 4.43 -7.42 -0.27
C ALA A 35 3.08 -6.86 -0.73
N PHE A 36 2.01 -7.24 -0.04
CA PHE A 36 0.65 -6.73 -0.33
C PHE A 36 -0.07 -6.36 0.95
N TYR A 37 -0.86 -5.29 0.90
CA TYR A 37 -1.89 -5.03 1.90
C TYR A 37 -3.15 -5.84 1.61
N TYR A 38 -3.80 -6.30 2.68
CA TYR A 38 -5.15 -6.84 2.66
C TYR A 38 -5.99 -6.10 3.71
N TRP A 39 -6.94 -5.28 3.25
CA TRP A 39 -7.65 -4.32 4.11
C TRP A 39 -9.08 -4.75 4.50
N LYS A 40 -9.60 -5.82 3.90
CA LYS A 40 -10.95 -6.31 4.21
C LYS A 40 -11.01 -6.94 5.60
N GLN A 41 -12.12 -6.71 6.30
CA GLN A 41 -12.36 -7.30 7.62
C GLN A 41 -12.43 -8.83 7.54
N ASN A 42 -13.15 -9.39 6.57
CA ASN A 42 -13.16 -10.83 6.33
C ASN A 42 -11.92 -11.19 5.50
N PHE A 43 -10.97 -11.87 6.14
CA PHE A 43 -9.77 -12.36 5.50
C PHE A 43 -10.05 -13.71 4.83
N ALA A 44 -9.96 -13.71 3.51
CA ALA A 44 -10.04 -14.89 2.67
C ALA A 44 -9.27 -14.65 1.38
N LEU A 45 -8.36 -15.56 1.04
CA LEU A 45 -7.63 -15.53 -0.22
C LEU A 45 -8.24 -16.55 -1.19
N GLY A 46 -8.73 -16.08 -2.33
CA GLY A 46 -9.14 -16.97 -3.42
C GLY A 46 -7.93 -17.57 -4.15
N THR A 47 -8.16 -18.66 -4.90
CA THR A 47 -7.11 -19.38 -5.65
C THR A 47 -6.27 -18.46 -6.55
N LYS A 48 -6.92 -17.50 -7.24
CA LYS A 48 -6.22 -16.54 -8.10
C LYS A 48 -5.31 -15.59 -7.32
N GLN A 49 -5.71 -15.16 -6.12
CA GLN A 49 -4.87 -14.30 -5.26
C GLN A 49 -3.68 -15.09 -4.72
N VAL A 50 -3.90 -16.33 -4.25
CA VAL A 50 -2.80 -17.21 -3.80
C VAL A 50 -1.78 -17.44 -4.92
N GLN A 51 -2.27 -17.73 -6.14
CA GLN A 51 -1.39 -17.91 -7.30
C GLN A 51 -0.65 -16.62 -7.66
N LEU A 52 -1.32 -15.46 -7.60
CA LEU A 52 -0.68 -14.17 -7.84
C LEU A 52 0.45 -13.93 -6.84
N LEU A 53 0.19 -14.09 -5.55
CA LEU A 53 1.19 -13.88 -4.49
C LEU A 53 2.41 -14.79 -4.70
N LYS A 54 2.18 -16.09 -4.95
CA LYS A 54 3.24 -17.05 -5.25
C LYS A 54 4.05 -16.63 -6.48
N ASN A 55 3.37 -16.30 -7.58
CA ASN A 55 4.03 -15.98 -8.85
C ASN A 55 4.74 -14.62 -8.82
N ALA A 56 4.24 -13.65 -8.06
CA ALA A 56 4.87 -12.35 -7.87
C ALA A 56 6.12 -12.43 -6.98
N GLY A 57 6.40 -13.59 -6.38
CA GLY A 57 7.46 -13.72 -5.38
C GLY A 57 7.11 -13.00 -4.07
N CYS A 58 5.83 -12.77 -3.81
CA CYS A 58 5.38 -12.13 -2.59
C CYS A 58 5.71 -13.03 -1.39
N ASN A 59 6.44 -12.46 -0.45
CA ASN A 59 6.89 -13.15 0.74
C ASN A 59 6.33 -12.53 2.02
N LYS A 60 5.45 -11.51 1.94
CA LYS A 60 4.94 -10.77 3.10
C LYS A 60 3.53 -10.22 2.85
N LEU A 61 2.61 -10.43 3.79
CA LEU A 61 1.29 -9.81 3.79
C LEU A 61 1.14 -8.86 4.96
N TYR A 62 0.62 -7.68 4.67
CA TYR A 62 0.17 -6.72 5.67
C TYR A 62 -1.33 -6.82 5.81
N ILE A 63 -1.80 -7.35 6.93
CA ILE A 63 -3.24 -7.57 7.13
C ILE A 63 -3.74 -6.53 8.13
N ARG A 64 -4.82 -5.83 7.77
CA ARG A 64 -5.52 -4.97 8.72
C ARG A 64 -6.21 -5.83 9.78
N PHE A 65 -5.71 -5.78 11.00
CA PHE A 65 -6.21 -6.57 12.12
C PHE A 65 -7.42 -5.92 12.78
N PHE A 66 -7.37 -4.62 13.01
CA PHE A 66 -8.50 -3.85 13.56
C PHE A 66 -8.22 -2.35 13.42
N ASP A 67 -9.28 -1.58 13.57
CA ASP A 67 -9.25 -0.14 13.74
C ASP A 67 -9.44 0.21 15.22
N ILE A 68 -8.91 1.33 15.69
CA ILE A 68 -9.23 1.92 16.98
C ILE A 68 -9.79 3.33 16.74
N LYS A 69 -11.02 3.55 17.20
CA LYS A 69 -11.70 4.85 17.11
C LYS A 69 -12.06 5.38 18.47
N TRP A 70 -12.25 6.69 18.55
CA TRP A 70 -12.79 7.33 19.73
C TRP A 70 -14.32 7.14 19.77
N ASP A 71 -14.80 6.42 20.79
CA ASP A 71 -16.21 6.34 21.09
C ASP A 71 -16.62 7.60 21.87
N THR A 72 -17.31 8.53 21.20
CA THR A 72 -17.77 9.78 21.80
C THR A 72 -18.84 9.58 22.87
N LYS A 73 -19.59 8.47 22.83
CA LYS A 73 -20.66 8.21 23.82
C LYS A 73 -20.07 7.76 25.15
N ASN A 74 -19.08 6.86 25.09
CA ASN A 74 -18.43 6.30 26.28
C ASN A 74 -17.11 6.99 26.63
N ASN A 75 -16.72 8.03 25.88
CA ASN A 75 -15.51 8.83 26.06
C ASN A 75 -14.23 7.97 26.19
N ARG A 76 -14.07 6.98 25.31
CA ARG A 76 -12.95 6.03 25.36
C ARG A 76 -12.58 5.50 23.97
N PRO A 77 -11.35 5.02 23.77
CA PRO A 77 -11.01 4.30 22.55
C PRO A 77 -11.70 2.93 22.51
N TYR A 78 -12.14 2.52 21.33
CA TYR A 78 -12.80 1.22 21.11
C TYR A 78 -12.32 0.57 19.80
N PRO A 79 -12.03 -0.76 19.81
CA PRO A 79 -11.65 -1.47 18.60
C PRO A 79 -12.86 -1.74 17.69
N GLU A 80 -12.73 -1.45 16.41
CA GLU A 80 -13.73 -1.74 15.38
C GLU A 80 -13.11 -2.53 14.22
N ALA A 81 -13.97 -3.04 13.33
CA ALA A 81 -13.56 -3.75 12.11
C ALA A 81 -12.52 -4.87 12.36
N ILE A 82 -12.67 -5.58 13.49
CA ILE A 82 -11.76 -6.65 13.89
C ILE A 82 -11.78 -7.74 12.81
N VAL A 83 -10.59 -8.10 12.35
CA VAL A 83 -10.37 -9.09 11.30
C VAL A 83 -11.00 -10.42 11.69
N ASN A 84 -11.68 -11.02 10.73
CA ASN A 84 -12.23 -12.35 10.82
C ASN A 84 -11.49 -13.25 9.84
N PHE A 85 -10.83 -14.29 10.36
CA PHE A 85 -10.13 -15.28 9.55
C PHE A 85 -11.07 -16.45 9.25
N ASN A 86 -11.37 -16.66 7.97
CA ASN A 86 -12.18 -17.80 7.53
C ASN A 86 -11.31 -19.04 7.37
N GLY A 87 -10.97 -19.69 8.49
CA GLY A 87 -10.05 -20.82 8.55
C GLY A 87 -8.58 -20.39 8.72
N LEU A 88 -7.69 -21.39 8.81
CA LEU A 88 -6.25 -21.13 8.96
C LEU A 88 -5.71 -20.44 7.70
N THR A 89 -4.94 -19.38 7.92
CA THR A 89 -4.32 -18.62 6.82
C THR A 89 -3.18 -19.43 6.18
N PRO A 90 -3.11 -19.49 4.83
CA PRO A 90 -1.98 -20.10 4.14
C PRO A 90 -0.74 -19.19 4.12
N ALA A 91 -0.85 -17.94 4.56
CA ALA A 91 0.24 -16.98 4.51
C ALA A 91 1.19 -17.12 5.71
N GLN A 92 2.48 -17.31 5.44
CA GLN A 92 3.49 -17.62 6.46
C GLN A 92 4.17 -16.39 7.07
N ASN A 93 4.14 -15.24 6.40
CA ASN A 93 4.80 -14.03 6.86
C ASN A 93 3.79 -12.87 6.86
N ILE A 94 3.22 -12.63 8.03
CA ILE A 94 2.17 -11.64 8.23
C ILE A 94 2.70 -10.53 9.14
N THR A 95 2.48 -9.28 8.74
CA THR A 95 2.61 -8.11 9.60
C THR A 95 1.20 -7.64 9.98
N PRO A 96 0.80 -7.75 11.26
CA PRO A 96 -0.45 -7.16 11.73
C PRO A 96 -0.39 -5.64 11.60
N VAL A 97 -1.41 -5.07 10.97
CA VAL A 97 -1.61 -3.63 10.83
C VAL A 97 -2.78 -3.21 11.71
N ILE A 98 -2.58 -2.19 12.54
CA ILE A 98 -3.66 -1.54 13.29
C ILE A 98 -3.83 -0.11 12.77
N PHE A 99 -5.07 0.30 12.51
CA PHE A 99 -5.38 1.68 12.17
C PHE A 99 -5.90 2.42 13.40
N ILE A 100 -5.41 3.61 13.69
CA ILE A 100 -5.86 4.40 14.83
C ILE A 100 -6.21 5.80 14.35
N THR A 101 -7.42 6.26 14.67
CA THR A 101 -7.83 7.61 14.28
C THR A 101 -7.10 8.68 15.11
N ASN A 102 -6.81 9.81 14.47
CA ASN A 102 -6.23 10.98 15.16
C ASN A 102 -7.02 11.41 16.38
N GLN A 103 -8.35 11.38 16.28
CA GLN A 103 -9.25 11.76 17.35
C GLN A 103 -8.97 10.97 18.65
N THR A 104 -8.58 9.71 18.55
CA THR A 104 -8.17 8.91 19.70
C THR A 104 -7.03 9.59 20.46
N PHE A 105 -5.96 9.98 19.76
CA PHE A 105 -4.79 10.59 20.36
C PHE A 105 -4.99 12.05 20.79
N GLU A 106 -5.94 12.76 20.18
CA GLU A 106 -6.30 14.12 20.58
C GLU A 106 -7.15 14.17 21.86
N LYS A 107 -7.81 13.05 22.21
CA LYS A 107 -8.74 12.97 23.34
C LYS A 107 -8.20 12.18 24.52
N LEU A 108 -7.26 11.27 24.31
CA LEU A 108 -6.63 10.51 25.38
C LEU A 108 -5.76 11.42 26.27
N ASP A 109 -5.87 11.22 27.57
CA ASP A 109 -4.86 11.68 28.52
C ASP A 109 -3.57 10.84 28.41
N LYS A 110 -2.49 11.36 28.99
CA LYS A 110 -1.15 10.77 28.88
C LYS A 110 -1.07 9.38 29.52
N ASP A 111 -1.76 9.17 30.64
CA ASP A 111 -1.71 7.92 31.40
C ASP A 111 -2.46 6.79 30.66
N SER A 112 -3.52 7.14 29.94
CA SER A 112 -4.34 6.22 29.15
C SER A 112 -3.65 5.75 27.86
N ILE A 113 -2.62 6.47 27.37
CA ILE A 113 -1.84 6.07 26.19
C ILE A 113 -1.13 4.73 26.41
N ASN A 114 -0.54 4.54 27.59
CA ASN A 114 0.14 3.28 27.93
C ASN A 114 -0.86 2.13 28.00
N SER A 115 -2.03 2.36 28.60
CA SER A 115 -3.12 1.38 28.62
C SER A 115 -3.57 1.00 27.20
N LEU A 116 -3.65 1.98 26.29
CA LEU A 116 -4.00 1.73 24.89
C LEU A 116 -2.96 0.83 24.20
N ALA A 117 -1.66 1.09 24.38
CA ALA A 117 -0.60 0.27 23.81
C ALA A 117 -0.66 -1.19 24.30
N ILE A 118 -0.84 -1.39 25.61
CA ILE A 118 -0.97 -2.72 26.23
C ILE A 118 -2.19 -3.46 25.68
N LYS A 119 -3.36 -2.80 25.64
CA LYS A 119 -4.60 -3.40 25.12
C LYS A 119 -4.52 -3.71 23.64
N SER A 120 -3.84 -2.86 22.85
CA SER A 120 -3.62 -3.08 21.43
C SER A 120 -2.75 -4.32 21.19
N LEU A 121 -1.64 -4.45 21.92
CA LEU A 121 -0.77 -5.64 21.84
C LEU A 121 -1.53 -6.90 22.24
N ALA A 122 -2.27 -6.88 23.36
CA ALA A 122 -3.05 -8.03 23.82
C ALA A 122 -4.08 -8.49 22.77
N LEU A 123 -4.72 -7.55 22.06
CA LEU A 123 -5.63 -7.89 20.97
C LEU A 123 -4.90 -8.50 19.77
N ILE A 124 -3.74 -7.96 19.38
CA ILE A 124 -2.90 -8.54 18.32
C ILE A 124 -2.48 -9.97 18.68
N GLU A 125 -1.99 -10.19 19.90
CA GLU A 125 -1.54 -11.51 20.38
C GLU A 125 -2.68 -12.52 20.40
N ARG A 126 -3.87 -12.12 20.85
CA ARG A 126 -5.05 -12.97 20.81
C ARG A 126 -5.42 -13.38 19.38
N LEU A 127 -5.47 -12.42 18.45
CA LEU A 127 -5.82 -12.68 17.05
C LEU A 127 -4.78 -13.54 16.34
N THR A 128 -3.48 -13.31 16.60
CA THR A 128 -2.40 -14.10 16.03
C THR A 128 -2.33 -15.51 16.61
N LYS A 129 -2.48 -15.67 17.92
CA LYS A 129 -2.50 -16.98 18.59
C LYS A 129 -3.61 -17.88 18.05
N ASN A 130 -4.82 -17.35 17.87
CA ASN A 130 -5.96 -18.09 17.33
C ASN A 130 -5.70 -18.63 15.91
N GLN A 131 -4.76 -18.03 15.18
CA GLN A 131 -4.42 -18.37 13.80
C GLN A 131 -3.03 -19.00 13.65
N HIS A 132 -2.32 -19.26 14.76
CA HIS A 132 -0.93 -19.74 14.77
C HIS A 132 0.01 -18.84 13.94
N ILE A 133 -0.24 -17.53 13.92
CA ILE A 133 0.55 -16.56 13.16
C ILE A 133 1.77 -16.14 13.98
N ALA A 134 2.97 -16.42 13.49
CA ALA A 134 4.19 -15.78 13.95
C ALA A 134 4.43 -14.48 13.16
N TYR A 135 4.86 -13.43 13.86
CA TYR A 135 5.14 -12.12 13.24
C TYR A 135 6.39 -11.47 13.86
N GLN A 136 7.11 -10.72 13.02
CA GLN A 136 8.36 -10.04 13.38
C GLN A 136 8.20 -8.53 13.59
N ALA A 137 7.17 -7.94 12.98
CA ALA A 137 6.89 -6.52 13.03
C ALA A 137 5.40 -6.26 13.24
N ILE A 138 5.07 -5.12 13.84
CA ILE A 138 3.71 -4.57 13.91
C ILE A 138 3.73 -3.27 13.09
N GLN A 139 2.69 -3.03 12.29
CA GLN A 139 2.50 -1.75 11.64
C GLN A 139 1.37 -0.96 12.31
N VAL A 140 1.60 0.33 12.53
CA VAL A 140 0.58 1.27 13.01
C VAL A 140 0.29 2.29 11.92
N ASP A 141 -0.94 2.30 11.42
CA ASP A 141 -1.45 3.30 10.50
C ASP A 141 -2.17 4.41 11.29
N CYS A 142 -1.67 5.63 11.15
CA CYS A 142 -2.22 6.81 11.81
C CYS A 142 -1.77 8.06 11.02
N ASP A 143 -2.72 8.88 10.59
CA ASP A 143 -2.45 10.14 9.90
C ASP A 143 -2.13 11.28 10.88
N TRP A 144 -1.17 11.07 11.79
CA TRP A 144 -0.93 11.98 12.91
C TRP A 144 -0.73 13.44 12.47
N THR A 145 -1.25 14.35 13.28
CA THR A 145 -1.14 15.80 13.11
C THR A 145 -0.17 16.37 14.13
N MET A 146 0.15 17.66 14.02
CA MET A 146 0.88 18.38 15.06
C MET A 146 0.24 18.25 16.45
N ARG A 147 -1.10 18.14 16.50
CA ARG A 147 -1.86 18.03 17.74
C ARG A 147 -1.79 16.64 18.35
N SER A 148 -1.82 15.59 17.54
CA SER A 148 -1.77 14.20 18.02
C SER A 148 -0.36 13.62 18.11
N LYS A 149 0.66 14.30 17.57
CA LYS A 149 2.05 13.84 17.44
C LYS A 149 2.63 13.26 18.73
N GLU A 150 2.64 14.04 19.81
CA GLU A 150 3.27 13.61 21.07
C GLU A 150 2.58 12.39 21.67
N SER A 151 1.25 12.36 21.65
CA SER A 151 0.46 11.23 22.14
C SER A 151 0.68 9.96 21.29
N TYR A 152 0.71 10.12 19.96
CA TYR A 152 0.98 9.03 19.03
C TYR A 152 2.41 8.48 19.20
N PHE A 153 3.41 9.34 19.35
CA PHE A 153 4.81 8.91 19.50
C PHE A 153 5.05 8.23 20.86
N SER A 154 4.37 8.69 21.91
CA SER A 154 4.32 7.99 23.20
C SER A 154 3.73 6.59 23.06
N PHE A 155 2.59 6.46 22.36
CA PHE A 155 1.98 5.15 22.07
C PHE A 155 2.94 4.22 21.33
N LEU A 156 3.59 4.71 20.26
CA LEU A 156 4.55 3.92 19.48
C LEU A 156 5.73 3.46 20.32
N SER A 157 6.29 4.35 21.14
CA SER A 157 7.43 4.04 22.02
C SER A 157 7.06 2.97 23.03
N THR A 158 5.90 3.09 23.69
CA THR A 158 5.40 2.09 24.62
C THR A 158 5.15 0.76 23.92
N LEU A 159 4.45 0.76 22.78
CA LEU A 159 4.15 -0.46 22.03
C LEU A 159 5.42 -1.19 21.58
N LYS A 160 6.43 -0.45 21.08
CA LYS A 160 7.75 -1.01 20.74
C LYS A 160 8.43 -1.63 21.95
N ALA A 161 8.43 -0.93 23.09
CA ALA A 161 9.07 -1.39 24.31
C ALA A 161 8.43 -2.68 24.87
N ILE A 162 7.10 -2.80 24.86
CA ILE A 162 6.40 -3.96 25.44
C ILE A 162 6.32 -5.15 24.48
N SER A 163 6.17 -4.92 23.17
CA SER A 163 6.04 -6.00 22.19
C SER A 163 7.37 -6.70 21.89
N LYS A 164 8.50 -6.00 22.07
CA LYS A 164 9.84 -6.45 21.65
C LYS A 164 9.89 -6.85 20.16
N LYS A 165 8.99 -6.29 19.35
CA LYS A 165 8.93 -6.44 17.89
C LYS A 165 9.50 -5.21 17.21
N LYS A 166 9.82 -5.35 15.93
CA LYS A 166 10.01 -4.18 15.07
C LYS A 166 8.69 -3.43 14.94
N LEU A 167 8.75 -2.11 14.87
CA LEU A 167 7.58 -1.28 14.64
C LEU A 167 7.72 -0.57 13.29
N GLU A 168 6.61 -0.52 12.56
CA GLU A 168 6.48 0.18 11.30
C GLU A 168 5.36 1.22 11.43
N ALA A 169 5.54 2.41 10.86
CA ALA A 169 4.49 3.44 10.83
C ALA A 169 4.24 3.90 9.39
N THR A 170 2.98 4.09 9.01
CA THR A 170 2.64 4.66 7.70
C THR A 170 3.02 6.14 7.66
N ILE A 171 3.63 6.59 6.56
CA ILE A 171 4.11 7.95 6.38
C ILE A 171 3.45 8.58 5.15
N ARG A 172 2.94 9.81 5.30
CA ARG A 172 2.42 10.62 4.20
C ARG A 172 3.52 11.51 3.60
N LEU A 173 3.38 11.85 2.32
CA LEU A 173 4.30 12.76 1.62
C LEU A 173 4.48 14.12 2.31
N HIS A 174 3.43 14.68 2.91
CA HIS A 174 3.54 15.94 3.64
C HIS A 174 4.35 15.81 4.94
N GLN A 175 4.31 14.65 5.61
CA GLN A 175 5.11 14.37 6.82
C GLN A 175 6.59 14.21 6.46
N VAL A 176 6.91 13.69 5.28
CA VAL A 176 8.27 13.70 4.74
C VAL A 176 8.75 15.15 4.52
N LYS A 177 7.95 15.94 3.79
CA LYS A 177 8.30 17.33 3.44
C LYS A 177 8.50 18.21 4.66
N TYR A 178 7.71 18.02 5.71
CA TYR A 178 7.73 18.84 6.92
C TYR A 178 8.21 18.07 8.16
N GLN A 179 9.12 17.10 8.01
CA GLN A 179 9.56 16.20 9.09
C GLN A 179 9.99 16.89 10.39
N PHE A 180 10.61 18.08 10.31
CA PHE A 180 11.01 18.83 11.51
C PHE A 180 9.83 19.49 12.25
N LYS A 181 8.70 19.67 11.57
CA LYS A 181 7.44 20.11 12.20
C LYS A 181 6.67 18.88 12.66
N THR A 182 6.32 17.99 11.74
CA THR A 182 5.46 16.82 12.00
C THR A 182 6.11 15.77 12.89
N GLY A 183 7.44 15.82 13.07
CA GLY A 183 8.21 14.81 13.78
C GLY A 183 8.45 13.56 12.94
N ILE A 184 9.41 12.76 13.39
CA ILE A 184 9.73 11.44 12.85
C ILE A 184 9.28 10.41 13.89
N PRO A 185 8.41 9.46 13.53
CA PRO A 185 7.89 8.50 14.50
C PRO A 185 9.01 7.59 15.03
N PRO A 186 8.99 7.23 16.33
CA PRO A 186 10.02 6.40 16.97
C PRO A 186 9.85 4.91 16.62
N VAL A 187 9.96 4.58 15.34
CA VAL A 187 9.78 3.24 14.75
C VAL A 187 11.03 2.78 14.00
N ASP A 188 11.06 1.52 13.59
CA ASP A 188 12.22 0.95 12.88
C ASP A 188 12.22 1.33 11.40
N ARG A 189 11.05 1.36 10.76
CA ARG A 189 10.87 1.76 9.35
C ARG A 189 9.55 2.52 9.15
N GLY A 190 9.56 3.46 8.21
CA GLY A 190 8.37 4.14 7.72
C GLY A 190 7.83 3.48 6.45
N ILE A 191 6.51 3.44 6.28
CA ILE A 191 5.89 2.98 5.05
C ILE A 191 5.34 4.18 4.29
N LEU A 192 6.06 4.64 3.27
CA LEU A 192 5.62 5.77 2.47
C LEU A 192 4.40 5.37 1.65
N MET A 193 3.23 5.92 2.01
CA MET A 193 2.01 5.76 1.22
C MET A 193 2.07 6.68 0.01
N PHE A 194 2.54 6.15 -1.12
CA PHE A 194 2.71 6.89 -2.37
C PHE A 194 1.42 6.85 -3.21
N TYR A 195 0.32 7.24 -2.58
CA TYR A 195 -1.02 7.33 -3.15
C TYR A 195 -1.93 8.20 -2.27
N ASN A 196 -3.14 8.49 -2.76
CA ASN A 196 -4.11 9.41 -2.13
C ASN A 196 -3.52 10.78 -1.87
N MET A 197 -2.77 11.30 -2.84
CA MET A 197 -2.07 12.57 -2.74
C MET A 197 -2.87 13.76 -3.28
N GLY A 198 -3.83 13.51 -4.18
CA GLY A 198 -4.66 14.55 -4.76
C GLY A 198 -5.90 14.85 -3.92
N LYS A 199 -6.43 16.05 -4.10
CA LYS A 199 -7.71 16.44 -3.49
C LYS A 199 -8.85 15.80 -4.27
N LEU A 200 -9.77 15.15 -3.57
CA LEU A 200 -11.03 14.70 -4.16
C LEU A 200 -11.78 15.91 -4.74
N SER A 201 -12.16 15.84 -6.01
CA SER A 201 -12.80 16.94 -6.73
C SER A 201 -14.13 16.50 -7.35
N PRO A 202 -15.20 17.30 -7.21
CA PRO A 202 -16.44 17.07 -7.94
C PRO A 202 -16.33 17.41 -9.43
N ASP A 203 -15.25 18.07 -9.86
CA ASP A 203 -14.98 18.34 -11.27
C ASP A 203 -14.55 17.03 -11.97
N PRO A 204 -15.32 16.53 -12.94
CA PRO A 204 -14.98 15.32 -13.68
C PRO A 204 -13.66 15.42 -14.46
N ALA A 205 -13.21 16.64 -14.80
CA ALA A 205 -11.96 16.89 -15.52
C ALA A 205 -10.73 16.96 -14.59
N ALA A 206 -10.94 17.03 -13.26
CA ALA A 206 -9.84 17.10 -12.31
C ALA A 206 -8.93 15.85 -12.40
N PRO A 207 -7.62 15.98 -12.09
CA PRO A 207 -6.71 14.84 -12.05
C PRO A 207 -7.18 13.72 -11.12
N ASN A 208 -6.64 12.52 -11.34
CA ASN A 208 -6.86 11.37 -10.47
C ASN A 208 -6.29 11.65 -9.07
N SER A 209 -7.12 11.50 -8.03
CA SER A 209 -6.70 11.79 -6.66
C SER A 209 -5.92 10.66 -5.99
N ILE A 210 -6.00 9.42 -6.51
CA ILE A 210 -5.19 8.28 -6.07
C ILE A 210 -3.71 8.54 -6.38
N TYR A 211 -3.40 8.89 -7.64
CA TYR A 211 -2.06 9.29 -8.05
C TYR A 211 -2.16 10.25 -9.23
N ASN A 212 -1.40 11.35 -9.15
CA ASN A 212 -1.09 12.17 -10.30
C ASN A 212 0.34 12.73 -10.17
N PRO A 213 1.11 12.83 -11.28
CA PRO A 213 2.51 13.25 -11.22
C PRO A 213 2.73 14.67 -10.70
N GLY A 214 1.77 15.58 -10.94
CA GLY A 214 1.87 16.98 -10.54
C GLY A 214 1.87 17.16 -9.03
N ASP A 215 0.90 16.57 -8.33
CA ASP A 215 0.84 16.61 -6.87
C ASP A 215 2.05 15.88 -6.25
N ALA A 216 2.43 14.72 -6.79
CA ALA A 216 3.62 13.97 -6.34
C ALA A 216 4.89 14.83 -6.39
N ALA A 217 5.11 15.54 -7.50
CA ALA A 217 6.32 16.36 -7.73
C ALA A 217 6.54 17.41 -6.63
N THR A 218 5.47 17.89 -6.00
CA THR A 218 5.55 18.93 -4.95
C THR A 218 6.12 18.43 -3.62
N TYR A 219 6.24 17.10 -3.45
CA TYR A 219 6.69 16.47 -2.21
C TYR A 219 7.95 15.60 -2.36
N ILE A 220 8.13 14.93 -3.51
CA ILE A 220 9.20 13.92 -3.69
C ILE A 220 10.63 14.49 -3.56
N SER A 221 10.84 15.78 -3.82
CA SER A 221 12.16 16.42 -3.68
C SER A 221 12.71 16.41 -2.25
N SER A 222 11.85 16.19 -1.25
CA SER A 222 12.25 16.10 0.16
C SER A 222 12.65 14.69 0.59
N LEU A 223 12.33 13.65 -0.20
CA LEU A 223 12.61 12.25 0.15
C LEU A 223 14.08 11.94 0.43
N PRO A 224 15.07 12.45 -0.34
CA PRO A 224 16.48 12.17 -0.06
C PRO A 224 16.95 12.62 1.33
N ARG A 225 16.23 13.53 1.98
CA ARG A 225 16.57 14.11 3.29
C ARG A 225 15.75 13.52 4.43
N TYR A 226 14.87 12.57 4.16
CA TYR A 226 14.05 11.97 5.21
C TYR A 226 14.89 11.03 6.08
N LEU A 227 14.83 11.19 7.40
CA LEU A 227 15.78 10.51 8.30
C LEU A 227 15.40 9.06 8.63
N LEU A 228 14.12 8.68 8.49
CA LEU A 228 13.65 7.32 8.78
C LEU A 228 13.68 6.47 7.50
N PRO A 229 14.28 5.27 7.51
CA PRO A 229 14.29 4.39 6.35
C PRO A 229 12.87 4.01 5.90
N LEU A 230 12.63 4.01 4.59
CA LEU A 230 11.30 3.86 4.01
C LEU A 230 11.11 2.54 3.24
N ASP A 231 10.00 1.84 3.45
CA ASP A 231 9.35 0.97 2.45
C ASP A 231 8.39 1.83 1.63
N ILE A 232 8.02 1.34 0.46
CA ILE A 232 7.13 2.06 -0.45
C ILE A 232 5.82 1.29 -0.59
N ALA A 233 4.70 1.98 -0.36
CA ALA A 233 3.39 1.46 -0.68
C ALA A 233 2.84 2.11 -1.96
N LEU A 234 2.49 1.29 -2.96
CA LEU A 234 1.98 1.70 -4.28
C LEU A 234 0.51 1.28 -4.48
N PRO A 235 -0.29 2.10 -5.18
CA PRO A 235 -1.72 1.86 -5.36
C PRO A 235 -2.05 0.90 -6.50
N VAL A 236 -2.81 -0.15 -6.22
CA VAL A 236 -3.39 -1.12 -7.17
C VAL A 236 -4.91 -1.27 -6.97
N PHE A 237 -5.59 -0.15 -6.71
CA PHE A 237 -7.02 -0.11 -6.42
C PHE A 237 -7.73 0.96 -7.26
N SER A 238 -9.06 0.96 -7.17
CA SER A 238 -9.92 1.96 -7.79
C SER A 238 -11.03 2.38 -6.84
N TRP A 239 -11.57 3.57 -7.06
CA TRP A 239 -12.84 4.00 -6.48
C TRP A 239 -13.65 4.82 -7.48
N SER A 240 -14.93 4.98 -7.20
CA SER A 240 -15.78 5.92 -7.93
C SER A 240 -16.24 7.05 -7.01
N LEU A 241 -16.12 8.28 -7.49
CA LEU A 241 -16.71 9.47 -6.86
C LEU A 241 -18.13 9.64 -7.40
N GLN A 242 -19.14 9.52 -6.54
CA GLN A 242 -20.50 9.90 -6.89
C GLN A 242 -20.65 11.41 -6.73
N ILE A 243 -21.06 12.07 -7.80
CA ILE A 243 -21.19 13.52 -7.89
C ILE A 243 -22.64 13.85 -8.25
N ARG A 244 -23.25 14.73 -7.46
CA ARG A 244 -24.60 15.24 -7.65
C ARG A 244 -24.61 16.74 -7.39
N ASP A 245 -25.20 17.50 -8.29
CA ASP A 245 -25.33 18.96 -8.17
C ASP A 245 -23.99 19.66 -7.84
N GLY A 246 -22.90 19.21 -8.50
CA GLY A 246 -21.55 19.76 -8.32
C GLY A 246 -20.87 19.39 -6.99
N LYS A 247 -21.40 18.42 -6.24
CA LYS A 247 -20.84 17.99 -4.94
C LYS A 247 -20.53 16.50 -4.95
N ILE A 248 -19.41 16.13 -4.33
CA ILE A 248 -19.14 14.72 -4.04
C ILE A 248 -20.10 14.28 -2.94
N ILE A 249 -20.94 13.30 -3.24
CA ILE A 249 -21.87 12.70 -2.30
C ILE A 249 -21.16 11.59 -1.52
N GLN A 250 -20.39 10.74 -2.21
CA GLN A 250 -19.75 9.58 -1.60
C GLN A 250 -18.60 9.05 -2.48
N VAL A 251 -17.64 8.37 -1.83
CA VAL A 251 -16.58 7.60 -2.49
C VAL A 251 -16.87 6.10 -2.34
N TYR A 252 -16.84 5.36 -3.45
CA TYR A 252 -17.14 3.94 -3.48
C TYR A 252 -15.96 3.12 -3.96
N GLY A 253 -15.34 2.33 -3.07
CA GLY A 253 -14.30 1.36 -3.45
C GLY A 253 -14.82 0.11 -4.18
N LYS A 254 -16.14 -0.14 -4.16
CA LYS A 254 -16.77 -1.32 -4.78
C LYS A 254 -17.46 -1.04 -6.13
N ILE A 255 -17.61 0.23 -6.50
CA ILE A 255 -18.16 0.59 -7.81
C ILE A 255 -16.95 0.85 -8.71
N GLY A 256 -16.62 -0.11 -9.55
CA GLY A 256 -15.50 -0.06 -10.48
C GLY A 256 -15.96 -0.07 -11.94
N SER A 257 -15.00 -0.31 -12.83
CA SER A 257 -15.26 -0.34 -14.28
C SER A 257 -16.32 -1.37 -14.65
N ALA A 258 -16.39 -2.52 -13.96
CA ALA A 258 -17.36 -3.58 -14.26
C ALA A 258 -18.81 -3.10 -14.03
N GLU A 259 -19.09 -2.44 -12.92
CA GLU A 259 -20.40 -1.90 -12.60
C GLU A 259 -20.77 -0.73 -13.52
N LEU A 260 -19.82 0.18 -13.77
CA LEU A 260 -20.03 1.39 -14.55
C LEU A 260 -20.15 1.15 -16.05
N SER A 261 -19.68 0.00 -16.54
CA SER A 261 -19.83 -0.40 -17.95
C SER A 261 -21.22 -0.96 -18.29
N ASN A 262 -22.13 -1.08 -17.31
CA ASN A 262 -23.50 -1.52 -17.56
C ASN A 262 -24.30 -0.42 -18.28
N THR A 263 -24.43 -0.55 -19.60
CA THR A 263 -25.09 0.43 -20.48
C THR A 263 -26.59 0.59 -20.24
N ALA A 264 -27.24 -0.38 -19.59
CA ALA A 264 -28.64 -0.26 -19.17
C ALA A 264 -28.82 0.69 -17.97
N LYS A 265 -27.75 0.95 -17.21
CA LYS A 265 -27.77 1.77 -15.98
C LYS A 265 -26.96 3.06 -16.12
N PHE A 266 -25.91 3.04 -16.94
CA PHE A 266 -24.97 4.15 -17.09
C PHE A 266 -24.74 4.49 -18.56
N THR A 267 -24.51 5.76 -18.83
CA THR A 267 -24.08 6.30 -20.12
C THR A 267 -22.70 6.94 -19.99
N PRO A 268 -21.79 6.78 -20.97
CA PRO A 268 -20.51 7.49 -20.96
C PRO A 268 -20.73 9.01 -20.97
N ALA A 269 -19.97 9.73 -20.13
CA ALA A 269 -20.03 11.19 -20.00
C ALA A 269 -18.64 11.84 -20.02
N GLY A 270 -17.61 11.09 -20.40
CA GLY A 270 -16.23 11.53 -20.50
C GLY A 270 -15.24 10.39 -20.29
N LYS A 271 -13.94 10.69 -20.26
CA LYS A 271 -12.90 9.71 -19.96
C LYS A 271 -13.05 9.24 -18.51
N MET A 272 -13.41 7.97 -18.31
CA MET A 272 -13.66 7.39 -16.99
C MET A 272 -14.79 8.10 -16.20
N VAL A 273 -15.70 8.76 -16.92
CA VAL A 273 -16.85 9.47 -16.34
C VAL A 273 -18.13 8.88 -16.91
N TYR A 274 -19.07 8.58 -16.03
CA TYR A 274 -20.32 7.90 -16.34
C TYR A 274 -21.49 8.67 -15.75
N ARG A 275 -22.64 8.64 -16.39
CA ARG A 275 -23.88 9.26 -15.93
C ARG A 275 -24.95 8.20 -15.74
N ALA A 276 -25.59 8.19 -14.58
CA ALA A 276 -26.72 7.30 -14.31
C ALA A 276 -27.90 7.63 -15.25
N ALA A 277 -28.31 6.66 -16.06
CA ALA A 277 -29.38 6.81 -17.05
C ALA A 277 -30.78 6.79 -16.42
N SER A 278 -30.92 6.13 -15.27
CA SER A 278 -32.15 6.02 -14.49
C SER A 278 -31.84 5.98 -12.99
N SER A 279 -32.87 6.11 -12.15
CA SER A 279 -32.74 5.92 -10.71
C SER A 279 -32.85 4.44 -10.39
N PHE A 280 -31.94 3.90 -9.58
CA PHE A 280 -31.94 2.49 -9.20
C PHE A 280 -31.17 2.25 -7.90
N PHE A 281 -31.37 1.05 -7.33
CA PHE A 281 -30.55 0.54 -6.24
C PHE A 281 -29.48 -0.42 -6.74
N THR A 282 -28.28 -0.33 -6.17
CA THR A 282 -27.21 -1.32 -6.39
C THR A 282 -26.40 -1.49 -5.12
N GLY A 283 -26.22 -2.73 -4.63
CA GLY A 283 -25.43 -3.00 -3.43
C GLY A 283 -25.84 -2.21 -2.18
N GLY A 284 -27.14 -1.93 -2.02
CA GLY A 284 -27.67 -1.12 -0.91
C GLY A 284 -27.52 0.40 -1.07
N ILE A 285 -27.05 0.87 -2.22
CA ILE A 285 -26.85 2.29 -2.54
C ILE A 285 -27.95 2.75 -3.50
N TYR A 286 -28.58 3.88 -3.17
CA TYR A 286 -29.50 4.56 -4.09
C TYR A 286 -28.74 5.51 -5.02
N ILE A 287 -28.88 5.28 -6.32
CA ILE A 287 -28.33 6.12 -7.38
C ILE A 287 -29.49 6.83 -8.06
N LYS A 288 -29.40 8.16 -8.18
CA LYS A 288 -30.44 8.99 -8.80
C LYS A 288 -30.12 9.19 -10.28
N THR A 289 -31.14 9.22 -11.14
CA THR A 289 -30.99 9.64 -12.54
C THR A 289 -30.17 10.94 -12.62
N GLY A 290 -29.18 10.95 -13.51
CA GLY A 290 -28.34 12.12 -13.75
C GLY A 290 -27.10 12.22 -12.85
N ASP A 291 -26.99 11.40 -11.79
CA ASP A 291 -25.76 11.31 -10.99
C ASP A 291 -24.55 11.01 -11.87
N ILE A 292 -23.44 11.68 -11.60
CA ILE A 292 -22.16 11.46 -12.26
C ILE A 292 -21.31 10.54 -11.39
N PHE A 293 -20.62 9.60 -12.03
CA PHE A 293 -19.60 8.75 -11.43
C PHE A 293 -18.28 9.00 -12.14
N LYS A 294 -17.30 9.54 -11.40
CA LYS A 294 -15.91 9.65 -11.86
C LYS A 294 -15.14 8.45 -11.31
N LEU A 295 -14.74 7.53 -12.19
CA LEU A 295 -13.92 6.38 -11.83
C LEU A 295 -12.45 6.80 -11.80
N GLU A 296 -11.83 6.68 -10.64
CA GLU A 296 -10.40 6.84 -10.48
C GLU A 296 -9.79 5.47 -10.18
N GLN A 297 -8.85 5.05 -11.00
CA GLN A 297 -8.20 3.74 -10.89
C GLN A 297 -6.72 3.87 -11.21
N THR A 298 -5.96 2.91 -10.72
CA THR A 298 -4.58 2.70 -11.17
C THR A 298 -4.50 1.48 -12.05
N ASP A 299 -3.64 1.57 -13.07
CA ASP A 299 -3.26 0.49 -13.97
C ASP A 299 -1.73 0.34 -13.99
N LYS A 300 -1.23 -0.61 -14.79
CA LYS A 300 0.22 -0.83 -14.94
C LYS A 300 0.96 0.43 -15.36
N ASN A 301 0.41 1.22 -16.29
CA ASN A 301 1.05 2.44 -16.78
C ASN A 301 1.16 3.50 -15.67
N THR A 302 0.10 3.65 -14.88
CA THR A 302 0.06 4.56 -13.74
C THR A 302 1.07 4.13 -12.67
N LEU A 303 1.15 2.83 -12.38
CA LEU A 303 2.16 2.28 -11.46
C LEU A 303 3.59 2.49 -11.95
N ASP A 304 3.84 2.29 -13.24
CA ASP A 304 5.15 2.46 -13.85
C ASP A 304 5.61 3.92 -13.76
N GLN A 305 4.72 4.86 -14.08
CA GLN A 305 4.97 6.29 -13.90
C GLN A 305 5.25 6.65 -12.43
N ALA A 306 4.44 6.14 -11.50
CA ALA A 306 4.62 6.38 -10.08
C ALA A 306 5.97 5.82 -9.58
N ALA A 307 6.34 4.61 -9.98
CA ALA A 307 7.58 3.95 -9.58
C ALA A 307 8.81 4.64 -10.18
N GLN A 308 8.79 5.01 -11.46
CA GLN A 308 9.87 5.78 -12.09
C GLN A 308 10.06 7.13 -11.41
N GLN A 309 8.98 7.88 -11.22
CA GLN A 309 9.04 9.20 -10.60
C GLN A 309 9.61 9.14 -9.18
N LEU A 310 9.17 8.15 -8.40
CA LEU A 310 9.58 8.01 -7.01
C LEU A 310 11.01 7.47 -6.87
N SER A 311 11.36 6.41 -7.59
CA SER A 311 12.67 5.75 -7.49
C SER A 311 13.83 6.69 -7.84
N ALA A 312 13.60 7.65 -8.75
CA ALA A 312 14.57 8.69 -9.08
C ALA A 312 15.00 9.56 -7.89
N HIS A 313 14.20 9.61 -6.83
CA HIS A 313 14.44 10.41 -5.62
C HIS A 313 14.87 9.56 -4.40
N LEU A 314 15.07 8.25 -4.58
CA LEU A 314 15.44 7.33 -3.51
C LEU A 314 16.86 6.82 -3.70
N ASN A 315 17.55 6.54 -2.58
CA ASN A 315 18.87 5.94 -2.62
C ASN A 315 18.76 4.46 -3.03
N LYS A 316 19.28 4.11 -4.20
CA LYS A 316 19.27 2.73 -4.76
C LYS A 316 20.00 1.69 -3.92
N LYS A 317 20.82 2.09 -2.95
CA LYS A 317 21.53 1.16 -2.06
C LYS A 317 20.68 0.69 -0.89
N ASP A 318 19.63 1.42 -0.50
CA ASP A 318 18.83 1.00 0.64
C ASP A 318 17.89 -0.12 0.22
N LYS A 319 17.91 -1.24 0.96
CA LYS A 319 16.95 -2.32 0.75
C LYS A 319 15.55 -1.86 1.19
N ARG A 320 14.55 -2.05 0.33
CA ARG A 320 13.15 -1.67 0.61
C ARG A 320 12.19 -2.76 0.21
N THR A 321 11.12 -2.94 0.98
CA THR A 321 9.97 -3.72 0.54
C THR A 321 9.07 -2.82 -0.32
N ILE A 322 8.55 -3.36 -1.41
CA ILE A 322 7.53 -2.70 -2.22
C ILE A 322 6.19 -3.36 -1.92
N ILE A 323 5.26 -2.57 -1.38
CA ILE A 323 4.00 -3.03 -0.83
C ILE A 323 2.87 -2.54 -1.75
N TYR A 324 2.03 -3.43 -2.24
CA TYR A 324 0.92 -3.06 -3.12
C TYR A 324 -0.40 -2.98 -2.35
N TYR A 325 -1.04 -1.80 -2.37
CA TYR A 325 -2.32 -1.52 -1.74
C TYR A 325 -3.44 -1.50 -2.80
N GLU A 326 -4.40 -2.44 -2.87
CA GLU A 326 -4.59 -3.54 -1.93
C GLU A 326 -5.17 -4.80 -2.60
N LEU A 327 -4.74 -5.96 -2.11
CA LEU A 327 -5.01 -7.28 -2.67
C LEU A 327 -6.50 -7.67 -2.60
N GLY A 328 -7.23 -7.19 -1.59
CA GLY A 328 -8.61 -7.58 -1.33
C GLY A 328 -9.57 -7.15 -2.44
N ASN A 329 -9.39 -5.96 -3.01
CA ASN A 329 -10.18 -5.41 -4.12
C ASN A 329 -9.40 -5.36 -5.45
N LEU A 330 -8.23 -5.99 -5.51
CA LEU A 330 -7.40 -6.00 -6.72
C LEU A 330 -8.17 -6.58 -7.92
N ASN A 331 -8.21 -5.85 -9.02
CA ASN A 331 -8.70 -6.39 -10.29
C ASN A 331 -7.67 -7.36 -10.89
N LEU A 332 -7.83 -8.65 -10.58
CA LEU A 332 -6.92 -9.71 -11.02
C LEU A 332 -6.93 -9.95 -12.55
N SER A 333 -7.86 -9.37 -13.30
CA SER A 333 -7.83 -9.40 -14.77
C SER A 333 -6.93 -8.30 -15.36
N ALA A 334 -6.73 -7.21 -14.61
CA ALA A 334 -5.93 -6.07 -15.05
C ALA A 334 -4.44 -6.20 -14.68
N TYR A 335 -4.10 -7.09 -13.76
CA TYR A 335 -2.74 -7.24 -13.23
C TYR A 335 -2.23 -8.67 -13.32
N LYS A 336 -0.99 -8.82 -13.78
CA LYS A 336 -0.22 -10.06 -13.81
C LYS A 336 0.88 -10.02 -12.76
N ALA A 337 1.34 -11.20 -12.35
CA ALA A 337 2.47 -11.34 -11.43
C ALA A 337 3.75 -10.64 -11.93
N THR A 338 3.97 -10.63 -13.26
CA THR A 338 5.11 -9.96 -13.90
C THR A 338 5.08 -8.45 -13.70
N ASP A 339 3.89 -7.84 -13.69
CA ASP A 339 3.75 -6.39 -13.52
C ASP A 339 4.34 -5.97 -12.17
N PHE A 340 4.02 -6.70 -11.09
CA PHE A 340 4.56 -6.41 -9.76
C PHE A 340 6.08 -6.59 -9.68
N LYS A 341 6.65 -7.56 -10.39
CA LYS A 341 8.11 -7.75 -10.44
C LYS A 341 8.81 -6.63 -11.19
N GLU A 342 8.26 -6.23 -12.33
CA GLU A 342 8.77 -5.12 -13.14
C GLU A 342 8.73 -3.81 -12.34
N ILE A 343 7.61 -3.52 -11.69
CA ILE A 343 7.44 -2.32 -10.88
C ILE A 343 8.36 -2.34 -9.64
N SER A 344 8.51 -3.49 -8.98
CA SER A 344 9.41 -3.60 -7.84
C SER A 344 10.89 -3.45 -8.23
N ALA A 345 11.27 -3.74 -9.49
CA ALA A 345 12.65 -3.64 -9.95
C ALA A 345 13.17 -2.20 -10.13
N TYR A 346 12.31 -1.18 -10.00
CA TYR A 346 12.75 0.22 -9.96
C TYR A 346 13.47 0.61 -8.67
N PHE A 347 13.25 -0.16 -7.59
CA PHE A 347 13.72 0.14 -6.24
C PHE A 347 14.78 -0.87 -5.78
#